data_AF-W1WFY8-F1
#
_entry.id   AF-W1WFY8-F1
#
_cell.length_a   1.000
_cell.length_b   1.000
_cell.length_c   1.000
_cell.angle_alpha   90.00
_cell.angle_beta   90.00
_cell.angle_gamma   90.00
#
_symmetry.space_group_name_H-M   'P 1'
#
loop_
_entity.id
_entity.type
_entity.pdbx_description
1 polymer ?
#
loop_
_entity_poly.entity_id
_entity_poly.type
_entity_poly.pdbx_seq_one_letter_code
_entity_poly.pdbx_strand_id
1 'polypeptide(L)'
;MTWAFKIDERIAQKEKFSSESTIKGSFIFDEEYPGCPHCGAQSFFTCGKCGKITCWDGSDTATCAWCGNKSKIQLVNELEVKGGGF
;
A
#
# COMPACT_ATOMS: atom_id res chain seq x y z
N MET A 1 -2.05 6.32 -18.54
CA MET A 1 -2.24 4.88 -18.84
C MET A 1 -2.50 4.20 -17.51
N THR A 2 -3.68 3.60 -17.31
CA THR A 2 -4.07 3.03 -16.00
C THR A 2 -3.82 1.52 -16.03
N TRP A 3 -2.67 1.10 -15.53
CA TRP A 3 -2.31 -0.32 -15.41
C TRP A 3 -2.55 -0.82 -13.98
N ALA A 4 -3.75 -0.57 -13.47
CA ALA A 4 -4.21 -1.04 -12.17
C ALA A 4 -5.71 -1.33 -12.28
N PHE A 5 -6.08 -2.60 -12.18
CA PHE A 5 -7.47 -3.05 -12.21
C PHE A 5 -7.88 -3.55 -10.82
N LYS A 6 -9.13 -3.30 -10.43
CA LYS A 6 -9.67 -3.90 -9.21
C LYS A 6 -9.70 -5.41 -9.38
N ILE A 7 -9.09 -6.15 -8.45
CA ILE A 7 -9.15 -7.60 -8.43
C ILE A 7 -10.53 -8.04 -7.92
N ASP A 8 -11.15 -9.00 -8.61
CA ASP A 8 -12.37 -9.66 -8.15
C ASP A 8 -12.07 -10.60 -6.98
N GLU A 9 -12.84 -10.51 -5.89
CA GLU A 9 -12.59 -11.27 -4.65
C GLU A 9 -12.64 -12.79 -4.87
N ARG A 10 -13.54 -13.28 -5.74
CA ARG A 10 -13.68 -14.72 -6.00
C ARG A 10 -12.45 -15.24 -6.72
N ILE A 11 -11.95 -14.46 -7.68
CA ILE A 11 -10.70 -14.76 -8.39
C ILE A 11 -9.53 -14.70 -7.42
N ALA A 12 -9.48 -13.69 -6.55
CA ALA A 12 -8.41 -13.57 -5.57
C ALA A 12 -8.36 -14.71 -4.55
N GLN A 13 -9.50 -15.26 -4.17
CA GLN A 13 -9.57 -16.45 -3.31
C GLN A 13 -9.12 -17.69 -4.08
N LYS A 14 -9.60 -17.88 -5.31
CA LYS A 14 -9.24 -19.01 -6.17
C LYS A 14 -7.73 -19.07 -6.46
N GLU A 15 -7.14 -17.91 -6.75
CA GLU A 15 -5.72 -17.75 -7.04
C GLU A 15 -4.86 -17.54 -5.78
N LYS A 16 -5.46 -17.65 -4.57
CA LYS A 16 -4.79 -17.55 -3.26
C LYS A 16 -4.10 -16.23 -2.94
N PHE A 17 -4.32 -15.18 -3.73
CA PHE A 17 -3.88 -13.80 -3.44
C PHE A 17 -4.46 -13.25 -2.13
N SER A 18 -5.56 -13.82 -1.65
CA SER A 18 -6.29 -13.32 -0.47
C SER A 18 -5.73 -13.75 0.89
N SER A 19 -4.90 -14.81 0.95
CA SER A 19 -4.59 -15.47 2.22
C SER A 19 -3.13 -15.86 2.45
N GLU A 20 -2.28 -15.89 1.43
CA GLU A 20 -0.89 -16.38 1.57
C GLU A 20 0.20 -15.36 1.17
N SER A 21 -0.17 -14.15 0.77
CA SER A 21 0.77 -13.16 0.19
C SER A 21 1.29 -12.16 1.23
N THR A 22 2.00 -12.63 2.26
CA THR A 22 2.75 -11.71 3.14
C THR A 22 4.14 -11.48 2.57
N ILE A 23 4.43 -10.24 2.20
CA ILE A 23 5.73 -9.83 1.67
C ILE A 23 6.44 -9.07 2.80
N LYS A 24 7.65 -9.51 3.14
CA LYS A 24 8.54 -8.81 4.06
C LYS A 24 9.80 -8.43 3.33
N GLY A 25 10.20 -7.18 3.45
CA GLY A 25 11.45 -6.70 2.87
C GLY A 25 11.49 -5.19 2.74
N SER A 26 12.55 -4.72 2.10
CA SER A 26 12.73 -3.32 1.75
C SER A 26 11.96 -2.99 0.47
N PHE A 27 11.23 -1.89 0.50
CA PHE A 27 10.54 -1.35 -0.67
C PHE A 27 11.28 -0.11 -1.13
N ILE A 28 11.81 -0.18 -2.35
CA ILE A 28 12.56 0.91 -2.98
C ILE A 28 11.84 1.25 -4.27
N PHE A 29 11.60 2.54 -4.49
CA PHE A 29 11.04 3.04 -5.74
C PHE A 29 12.18 3.51 -6.64
N ASP A 30 12.06 3.20 -7.92
CA ASP A 30 12.96 3.73 -8.93
C ASP A 30 12.73 5.24 -9.10
N GLU A 31 13.77 5.98 -9.49
CA GLU A 31 13.66 7.42 -9.81
C GLU A 31 12.71 7.68 -10.98
N GLU A 32 12.58 6.72 -11.90
CA GLU A 32 11.66 6.79 -13.03
C GLU A 32 10.21 6.44 -12.66
N TYR A 33 9.92 6.04 -11.40
CA TYR A 33 8.57 5.73 -10.98
C TYR A 33 7.69 7.00 -11.02
N PRO A 34 6.67 7.08 -11.91
CA PRO A 34 5.88 8.30 -12.10
C PRO A 34 4.91 8.58 -10.93
N GLY A 35 4.96 7.77 -9.88
CA GLY A 35 4.04 7.81 -8.75
C GLY A 35 2.72 7.08 -9.01
N CYS A 36 1.86 7.10 -7.99
CA CYS A 36 0.55 6.49 -8.03
C CYS A 36 -0.28 7.08 -9.19
N PRO A 37 -0.79 6.27 -10.13
CA PRO A 37 -1.56 6.78 -11.28
C PRO A 37 -2.82 7.57 -10.92
N HIS A 38 -3.31 7.47 -9.68
CA HIS A 38 -4.51 8.16 -9.21
C HIS A 38 -4.20 9.49 -8.50
N CYS A 39 -3.08 9.62 -7.79
CA CYS A 39 -2.80 10.80 -6.97
C CYS A 39 -1.37 11.36 -7.10
N GLY A 40 -0.50 10.72 -7.88
CA GLY A 40 0.89 11.14 -8.08
C GLY A 40 1.85 10.83 -6.93
N ALA A 41 1.35 10.29 -5.81
CA ALA A 41 2.19 9.93 -4.66
C ALA A 41 3.29 8.94 -5.06
N GLN A 42 4.55 9.29 -4.77
CA GLN A 42 5.71 8.48 -5.15
C GLN A 42 6.08 7.42 -4.11
N SER A 43 5.38 7.39 -2.97
CA SER A 43 5.61 6.43 -1.90
C SER A 43 4.30 6.01 -1.24
N PHE A 44 4.38 5.08 -0.30
CA PHE A 44 3.25 4.58 0.48
C PHE A 44 3.63 4.34 1.93
N PHE A 45 2.63 4.20 2.79
CA PHE A 45 2.82 3.74 4.17
C PHE A 45 1.79 2.67 4.55
N THR A 46 2.14 1.83 5.53
CA THR A 46 1.21 0.88 6.14
C THR A 46 0.54 1.55 7.35
N CYS A 47 -0.79 1.50 7.41
CA CYS A 47 -1.51 2.02 8.56
C CYS A 47 -1.39 1.04 9.73
N GLY A 48 -0.74 1.44 10.83
CA GLY A 48 -0.62 0.61 12.04
C GLY A 48 -1.96 0.23 12.69
N LYS A 49 -3.06 0.94 12.37
CA LYS A 49 -4.40 0.65 12.91
C LYS A 49 -5.15 -0.43 12.13
N CYS A 50 -5.19 -0.34 10.80
CA CYS A 50 -5.96 -1.28 9.97
C CYS A 50 -5.10 -2.24 9.14
N GLY A 51 -3.76 -2.08 9.17
CA GLY A 51 -2.81 -2.92 8.45
C GLY A 51 -2.76 -2.73 6.94
N LYS A 52 -3.59 -1.84 6.37
CA LYS A 52 -3.66 -1.60 4.92
C LYS A 52 -2.61 -0.58 4.47
N ILE A 53 -2.15 -0.73 3.23
CA ILE A 53 -1.28 0.25 2.56
C ILE A 53 -2.11 1.39 1.99
N THR A 54 -1.57 2.60 2.06
CA THR A 54 -2.15 3.77 1.39
C THR A 54 -1.05 4.71 0.90
N CYS A 55 -1.38 5.56 -0.07
CA CYS A 55 -0.44 6.50 -0.69
C CYS A 55 0.11 7.49 0.33
N TRP A 56 1.38 7.87 0.15
CA TRP A 56 2.08 8.85 0.96
C TRP A 56 2.72 9.92 0.09
N ASP A 57 2.52 11.18 0.45
CA ASP A 57 2.97 12.36 -0.28
C ASP A 57 4.29 12.95 0.24
N GLY A 58 4.91 12.34 1.25
CA GLY A 58 6.14 12.85 1.88
C GLY A 58 5.91 13.68 3.15
N SER A 59 4.65 13.91 3.55
CA SER A 59 4.33 14.68 4.76
C SER A 59 4.69 13.93 6.06
N ASP A 60 5.12 14.65 7.10
CA ASP A 60 5.42 14.09 8.44
C ASP A 60 4.20 13.42 9.11
N THR A 61 3.00 13.85 8.73
CA THR A 61 1.72 13.29 9.18
C THR A 61 0.91 12.82 7.99
N ALA A 62 0.31 11.64 8.10
CA ALA A 62 -0.55 11.10 7.06
C ALA A 62 -1.89 10.64 7.62
N THR A 63 -2.90 10.64 6.74
CA THR A 63 -4.24 10.15 7.02
C THR A 63 -4.47 8.87 6.23
N CYS A 64 -4.86 7.78 6.89
CA CYS A 64 -5.18 6.54 6.22
C CYS A 64 -6.47 6.68 5.39
N ALA A 65 -6.39 6.49 4.06
CA ALA A 65 -7.57 6.57 3.19
C ALA A 65 -8.64 5.51 3.49
N TRP A 66 -8.28 4.42 4.17
CA TRP A 66 -9.19 3.32 4.46
C TRP A 66 -9.99 3.49 5.75
N CYS A 67 -9.36 4.01 6.80
CA CYS A 67 -9.97 4.09 8.14
C CYS A 67 -9.96 5.49 8.77
N GLY A 68 -9.42 6.49 8.06
CA GLY A 68 -9.36 7.88 8.52
C GLY A 68 -8.34 8.15 9.64
N ASN A 69 -7.53 7.15 10.03
CA ASN A 69 -6.54 7.32 11.10
C ASN A 69 -5.48 8.35 10.71
N LYS A 70 -5.28 9.36 11.56
CA LYS A 70 -4.21 10.36 11.43
C LYS A 70 -3.06 10.02 12.35
N SER A 71 -1.86 9.90 11.81
CA SER A 71 -0.66 9.58 12.59
C SER A 71 0.59 10.20 11.97
N LYS A 72 1.64 10.33 12.79
CA LYS A 72 2.98 10.61 12.28
C LYS A 72 3.50 9.42 11.47
N ILE A 73 4.33 9.70 10.48
CA ILE A 73 5.01 8.68 9.69
C ILE A 73 6.30 8.27 10.39
N GLN A 74 6.61 6.97 10.35
CA GLN A 74 7.91 6.43 10.70
C GLN A 74 8.54 5.82 9.46
N LEU A 75 9.75 6.27 9.15
CA LEU A 75 10.56 5.68 8.08
C LEU A 75 11.20 4.40 8.61
N VAL A 76 11.05 3.33 7.84
CA VAL A 76 11.58 2.00 8.17
C VAL A 76 12.27 1.41 6.94
N ASN A 77 13.33 0.65 7.16
CA ASN A 77 14.07 -0.02 6.10
C ASN A 77 13.37 -1.30 5.63
N GLU A 78 12.51 -1.87 6.45
CA GLU A 78 11.77 -3.10 6.17
C GLU A 78 10.31 -2.92 6.54
N LEU A 79 9.42 -3.40 5.67
CA LEU A 79 7.98 -3.42 5.89
C LEU A 79 7.46 -4.84 5.71
N GLU A 80 6.54 -5.24 6.60
CA GLU A 80 5.67 -6.38 6.38
C GLU A 80 4.36 -5.89 5.77
N VAL A 81 4.06 -6.38 4.58
CA VAL A 81 2.85 -6.07 3.82
C VAL A 81 2.04 -7.33 3.67
N LYS A 82 0.76 -7.27 4.02
CA LYS A 82 -0.18 -8.37 3.85
C LYS A 82 -1.05 -8.11 2.63
N GLY A 83 -1.02 -9.04 1.68
CA GLY A 83 -1.99 -9.10 0.59
C GLY A 83 -3.36 -9.58 1.09
N GLY A 84 -4.42 -9.10 0.44
CA GLY A 84 -5.81 -9.40 0.80
C GLY A 84 -6.49 -8.28 1.60
N GLY A 85 -7.83 -8.33 1.64
CA GLY A 85 -8.67 -7.29 2.26
C GLY A 85 -9.11 -6.22 1.27
N PHE A 86 -9.77 -6.65 0.19
CA PHE A 86 -10.47 -5.84 -0.80
C PHE A 86 -11.59 -4.99 -0.16
#